data_AF-A0A2W0DMZ5-F1
#
_entry.id   AF-A0A2W0DMZ5-F1
#
_cell.length_a   1.000
_cell.length_b   1.000
_cell.length_c   1.000
_cell.angle_alpha   90.00
_cell.angle_beta   90.00
_cell.angle_gamma   90.00
#
_symmetry.space_group_name_H-M   'P 1'
#
loop_
_entity.id
_entity.type
_entity.pdbx_description
1 polymer ?
#
loop_
_entity_poly.entity_id
_entity_poly.type
_entity_poly.pdbx_seq_one_letter_code
_entity_poly.pdbx_strand_id
1 'polypeptide(L)'
;MEDVRLELVGDDQWRVMNVALEPTDVTALLGFVERIAGVFEATFFSDPTTIRRFATGEDARRAFVPSGPTADVSVVVEAGTSGPGAIPMWLQRPGPERHAVAATDF
;
A
#
# COMPACT_ATOMS: atom_id res chain seq x y z
N MET A 1 5.12 -23.05 5.27
CA MET A 1 4.38 -21.91 5.83
C MET A 1 5.12 -20.69 5.34
N GLU A 2 4.54 -19.96 4.39
CA GLU A 2 5.20 -18.79 3.81
C GLU A 2 5.03 -17.63 4.78
N ASP A 3 6.14 -17.16 5.34
CA ASP A 3 6.16 -16.01 6.23
C ASP A 3 6.27 -14.72 5.41
N VAL A 4 5.62 -13.66 5.90
CA VAL A 4 5.71 -12.32 5.33
C VAL A 4 6.41 -11.39 6.32
N ARG A 5 7.28 -10.51 5.80
CA ARG A 5 7.95 -9.45 6.56
C ARG A 5 7.29 -8.11 6.28
N LEU A 6 7.13 -7.30 7.32
CA LEU A 6 6.75 -5.89 7.18
C LEU A 6 8.01 -5.05 7.31
N GLU A 7 8.22 -4.15 6.36
CA GLU A 7 9.29 -3.18 6.43
C GLU A 7 8.71 -1.78 6.42
N LEU A 8 9.10 -0.98 7.41
CA LEU A 8 8.67 0.40 7.53
C LEU A 8 9.23 1.22 6.35
N VAL A 9 8.35 1.94 5.66
CA VAL A 9 8.70 2.83 4.54
C VAL A 9 8.29 4.29 4.80
N GLY A 10 7.40 4.52 5.77
CA GLY A 10 7.02 5.83 6.31
C GLY A 10 6.47 5.69 7.73
N ASP A 11 6.09 6.79 8.38
CA ASP A 11 5.67 6.81 9.80
C ASP A 11 4.56 5.80 10.15
N ASP A 12 3.59 5.63 9.25
CA ASP A 12 2.45 4.73 9.41
C ASP A 12 2.27 3.80 8.20
N GLN A 13 3.35 3.56 7.45
CA GLN A 13 3.30 2.80 6.20
C GLN A 13 4.36 1.69 6.18
N TRP A 14 3.93 0.49 5.81
CA TRP A 14 4.75 -0.70 5.71
C TRP A 14 4.63 -1.33 4.32
N ARG A 15 5.76 -1.69 3.71
CA ARG A 15 5.77 -2.63 2.58
C ARG A 15 5.73 -4.05 3.12
N VAL A 16 4.94 -4.90 2.49
CA VAL A 16 4.82 -6.32 2.84
C VAL A 16 5.60 -7.13 1.81
N MET A 17 6.57 -7.91 2.28
CA MET A 17 7.40 -8.74 1.41
C MET A 17 7.31 -10.22 1.76
N ASN A 18 7.41 -11.08 0.73
CA ASN A 18 7.57 -12.52 0.87
C ASN A 18 8.97 -12.83 1.40
N VAL A 19 9.07 -13.51 2.55
CA VAL A 19 10.36 -13.87 3.16
C VAL A 19 11.08 -14.97 2.39
N ALA A 20 10.36 -15.75 1.58
CA ALA A 20 10.95 -16.81 0.75
C ALA A 20 11.75 -16.27 -0.44
N LEU A 21 11.61 -14.98 -0.78
CA LEU A 21 12.24 -14.34 -1.93
C LEU A 21 13.28 -13.31 -1.47
N GLU A 22 14.30 -13.05 -2.29
CA GLU A 22 15.30 -12.05 -1.93
C GLU A 22 14.67 -10.65 -1.98
N PRO A 23 15.09 -9.71 -1.12
CA PRO A 23 14.50 -8.36 -1.11
C PRO A 23 14.73 -7.59 -2.41
N THR A 24 15.73 -7.98 -3.19
CA THR A 24 16.04 -7.43 -4.52
C THR A 24 15.12 -7.98 -5.61
N ASP A 25 14.44 -9.11 -5.37
CA ASP A 25 13.43 -9.62 -6.28
C ASP A 25 12.18 -8.75 -6.22
N VAL A 26 11.80 -8.19 -7.37
CA VAL A 26 10.58 -7.36 -7.47
C VAL A 26 9.31 -8.16 -7.12
N THR A 27 9.34 -9.48 -7.34
CA THR A 27 8.26 -10.41 -7.01
C THR A 27 8.14 -10.68 -5.51
N ALA A 28 9.13 -10.27 -4.72
CA ALA A 28 9.05 -10.34 -3.26
C ALA A 28 8.04 -9.33 -2.69
N LEU A 29 7.71 -8.26 -3.41
CA LEU A 29 6.73 -7.27 -2.96
C LEU A 29 5.29 -7.81 -3.13
N LEU A 30 4.58 -7.98 -2.01
CA LEU A 30 3.20 -8.47 -1.99
C LEU A 30 2.19 -7.32 -1.92
N GLY A 31 2.58 -6.18 -1.36
CA GLY A 31 1.73 -5.01 -1.25
C GLY A 31 2.14 -4.08 -0.11
N PHE A 32 1.18 -3.30 0.39
CA PHE A 32 1.39 -2.27 1.39
C PHE A 32 0.33 -2.36 2.49
N VAL A 33 0.73 -1.98 3.70
CA VAL A 33 -0.17 -1.72 4.82
C VAL A 33 0.06 -0.27 5.26
N GLU A 34 -1.01 0.47 5.48
CA GLU A 34 -0.97 1.82 6.03
C GLU A 34 -1.89 1.91 7.24
N ARG A 35 -1.50 2.67 8.25
CA ARG A 35 -2.35 2.94 9.42
C ARG A 35 -2.96 4.33 9.30
N ILE A 36 -4.28 4.39 9.15
CA ILE A 36 -5.04 5.63 8.99
C ILE A 36 -6.14 5.67 10.03
N ALA A 37 -6.19 6.75 10.83
CA ALA A 37 -7.21 6.96 11.85
C ALA A 37 -7.42 5.75 12.81
N GLY A 38 -6.35 5.01 13.10
CA GLY A 38 -6.37 3.84 13.99
C GLY A 38 -6.77 2.52 13.32
N VAL A 39 -7.03 2.51 12.01
CA VAL A 39 -7.34 1.32 11.20
C VAL A 39 -6.16 0.99 10.30
N PHE A 40 -5.93 -0.30 10.03
CA PHE A 40 -4.92 -0.76 9.09
C PHE A 40 -5.57 -1.01 7.72
N GLU A 41 -5.18 -0.23 6.72
CA GLU A 41 -5.57 -0.41 5.33
C GLU A 41 -4.49 -1.22 4.59
N ALA A 42 -4.87 -2.27 3.88
CA ALA A 42 -3.98 -3.10 3.10
C ALA A 42 -4.32 -3.01 1.61
N THR A 43 -3.29 -2.82 0.80
CA THR A 43 -3.36 -2.79 -0.67
C THR A 43 -2.49 -3.91 -1.22
N PHE A 44 -3.09 -4.77 -2.05
CA PHE A 44 -2.41 -5.95 -2.59
C PHE A 44 -1.86 -5.63 -3.98
N PHE A 45 -0.64 -6.08 -4.28
CA PHE A 45 -0.06 -5.86 -5.61
C PHE A 45 -0.85 -6.57 -6.71
N SER A 46 -1.47 -7.71 -6.38
CA SER A 46 -2.33 -8.47 -7.30
C SER A 46 -3.68 -7.80 -7.57
N ASP A 47 -4.14 -6.92 -6.68
CA ASP A 47 -5.42 -6.22 -6.80
C ASP A 47 -5.33 -4.83 -6.14
N PRO A 48 -4.62 -3.88 -6.77
CA PRO A 48 -4.28 -2.59 -6.15
C PRO A 48 -5.49 -1.64 -6.05
N THR A 49 -6.60 -1.95 -6.72
CA THR A 49 -7.83 -1.15 -6.67
C THR A 49 -8.70 -1.43 -5.45
N THR A 50 -8.43 -2.52 -4.74
CA THR A 50 -9.22 -2.92 -3.57
C THR A 50 -8.43 -2.66 -2.30
N ILE A 51 -8.99 -1.82 -1.44
CA ILE A 51 -8.45 -1.55 -0.10
C ILE A 51 -9.16 -2.46 0.91
N ARG A 52 -8.41 -3.29 1.61
CA ARG A 52 -8.93 -4.11 2.72
C ARG A 52 -8.59 -3.47 4.05
N ARG A 53 -9.55 -3.43 4.98
CA ARG A 53 -9.38 -2.76 6.28
C ARG A 53 -9.37 -3.77 7.42
N PHE A 54 -8.49 -3.55 8.39
CA PHE A 54 -8.28 -4.42 9.54
C PHE A 54 -8.16 -3.61 10.83
N ALA A 55 -8.68 -4.16 11.93
CA ALA A 55 -8.58 -3.54 13.25
C ALA A 55 -7.18 -3.67 13.85
N THR A 56 -6.41 -4.69 13.45
CA THR A 56 -5.07 -4.97 13.97
C THR A 56 -4.06 -5.14 12.84
N GLY A 57 -2.80 -4.77 13.11
CA GLY A 57 -1.70 -5.01 12.18
C GLY A 57 -1.39 -6.49 11.97
N GLU A 58 -1.72 -7.35 12.93
CA GLU A 58 -1.57 -8.81 12.79
C GLU A 58 -2.55 -9.38 11.77
N ASP A 59 -3.83 -8.98 11.83
CA ASP A 59 -4.82 -9.39 10.83
C ASP A 59 -4.44 -8.89 9.43
N ALA A 60 -3.99 -7.63 9.34
CA ALA A 60 -3.48 -7.07 8.09
C ALA A 60 -2.30 -7.88 7.54
N ARG A 61 -1.33 -8.25 8.39
CA ARG A 61 -0.20 -9.11 8.00
C ARG A 61 -0.66 -10.48 7.52
N ARG A 62 -1.56 -11.13 8.26
CA ARG A 62 -2.06 -12.47 7.92
C ARG A 62 -2.80 -12.51 6.58
N ALA A 63 -3.39 -11.39 6.17
CA ALA A 63 -4.05 -11.28 4.88
C ALA A 63 -3.11 -11.45 3.66
N PHE A 64 -1.80 -11.22 3.84
CA PHE A 64 -0.78 -11.42 2.80
C PHE A 64 -0.13 -12.81 2.84
N VAL A 65 -0.36 -13.59 3.89
CA VAL A 65 0.10 -14.98 3.94
C VAL A 65 -0.82 -15.78 3.02
N PRO A 66 -0.30 -16.47 1.98
CA PRO A 66 -1.09 -17.37 1.17
C PRO A 66 -1.63 -18.46 2.09
N SER A 67 -2.88 -18.30 2.49
CA SER A 67 -3.57 -19.30 3.28
C SER A 67 -3.92 -20.42 2.31
N GLY A 68 -3.41 -21.64 2.56
CA GLY A 68 -4.15 -22.83 2.15
C GLY A 68 -5.62 -22.68 2.58
N PRO A 69 -6.57 -23.31 1.87
CA PRO A 69 -7.97 -22.90 1.79
C PRO A 69 -8.57 -22.64 3.17
N THR A 70 -8.66 -21.37 3.57
CA THR A 70 -9.29 -21.00 4.83
C THR A 70 -10.21 -19.82 4.58
N ALA A 71 -11.49 -20.19 4.48
CA ALA A 71 -12.70 -19.41 4.68
C ALA A 71 -12.68 -17.96 4.17
N ASP A 72 -13.20 -17.82 2.96
CA ASP A 72 -13.90 -16.63 2.51
C ASP A 72 -14.84 -16.13 3.62
N VAL A 73 -14.41 -15.07 4.32
CA VAL A 73 -15.34 -14.20 5.02
C VAL A 73 -15.49 -12.99 4.13
N SER A 74 -16.33 -13.13 3.10
CA SER A 74 -16.92 -12.01 2.38
C SER A 74 -17.70 -11.15 3.35
N VAL A 75 -17.05 -10.15 3.95
CA VAL A 75 -17.77 -9.01 4.51
C VAL A 75 -18.13 -8.12 3.32
N VAL A 76 -19.28 -8.39 2.72
CA VAL A 76 -19.94 -7.45 1.81
C VAL A 76 -20.36 -6.26 2.67
N VAL A 77 -19.56 -5.20 2.68
CA VAL A 77 -20.06 -3.88 3.08
C VAL A 77 -20.57 -3.23 1.82
N GLU A 78 -21.89 -3.19 1.70
CA GLU A 78 -22.65 -2.41 0.72
C GLU A 78 -22.02 -1.03 0.55
N ALA A 79 -21.85 -0.60 -0.69
CA ALA A 79 -21.33 0.71 -1.05
C ALA A 79 -22.23 1.82 -0.48
N GLY A 80 -21.90 2.28 0.72
CA GLY A 80 -22.44 3.50 1.30
C GLY A 80 -21.97 4.69 0.49
N THR A 81 -22.77 5.07 -0.50
CA THR A 81 -22.71 6.37 -1.16
C THR A 81 -22.76 7.50 -0.12
N SER A 82 -21.69 8.31 -0.03
CA SER A 82 -21.72 9.79 0.13
C SER A 82 -20.45 10.36 0.75
N GLY A 83 -19.82 11.33 0.05
CA GLY A 83 -18.84 12.26 0.63
C GLY A 83 -17.87 12.86 -0.41
N PRO A 84 -17.90 14.17 -0.71
CA PRO A 84 -17.10 14.77 -1.77
C PRO A 84 -15.68 15.07 -1.26
N GLY A 85 -14.69 14.40 -1.86
CA GLY A 85 -13.29 14.63 -1.57
C GLY A 85 -12.45 13.99 -2.65
N ALA A 86 -12.43 14.63 -3.83
CA ALA A 86 -11.55 14.24 -4.91
C ALA A 86 -10.11 14.20 -4.39
N ILE A 87 -9.50 13.02 -4.39
CA ILE A 87 -8.06 12.86 -4.21
C ILE A 87 -7.42 13.37 -5.52
N PRO A 88 -6.62 14.44 -5.52
CA PRO A 88 -5.89 14.79 -6.73
C PRO A 88 -4.80 13.72 -6.98
N MET A 89 -4.96 13.03 -8.11
CA MET A 89 -3.94 12.22 -8.77
C MET A 89 -2.69 13.08 -9.00
N TRP A 90 -1.63 12.88 -8.21
CA TRP A 90 -0.29 13.32 -8.60
C TRP A 90 0.35 12.27 -9.49
N LEU A 91 -0.09 12.24 -10.75
CA LEU A 91 0.69 11.63 -11.84
C LEU A 91 1.85 12.61 -12.13
N GLN A 92 3.00 12.42 -11.49
CA GLN A 92 4.21 13.17 -11.83
C GLN A 92 4.61 12.86 -13.28
N ARG A 93 4.52 13.88 -14.14
CA ARG A 93 5.13 13.82 -15.49
C ARG A 93 6.58 14.31 -15.38
N PRO A 94 7.56 13.63 -16.00
CA PRO A 94 8.89 14.20 -16.16
C PRO A 94 8.86 15.24 -17.29
N GLY A 95 9.18 16.50 -16.96
CA GLY A 95 9.47 17.56 -17.92
C GLY A 95 10.98 17.82 -18.00
N PRO A 96 11.53 18.22 -19.16
CA PRO A 96 12.97 18.27 -19.37
C PRO A 96 13.63 19.43 -18.61
N GLU A 97 14.85 19.15 -18.15
CA GLU A 97 15.74 20.07 -17.46
C GLU A 97 15.82 21.44 -18.13
N ARG A 98 15.52 22.50 -17.38
CA ARG A 98 15.97 23.86 -17.70
C ARG A 98 16.72 24.42 -16.50
N HIS A 99 18.03 24.50 -16.65
CA HIS A 99 18.94 25.21 -15.77
C HIS A 99 18.45 26.64 -15.51
N ALA A 100 18.35 27.01 -14.23
CA ALA A 100 18.21 28.41 -13.81
C ALA A 100 19.61 28.94 -13.48
N VAL A 101 20.10 29.91 -14.27
CA VAL A 101 21.17 30.81 -13.84
C VAL A 101 20.52 31.98 -13.11
N ALA A 102 21.04 32.27 -11.92
CA ALA A 102 20.52 33.21 -10.95
C ALA A 102 20.47 34.68 -11.43
N ALA A 103 19.56 35.42 -10.80
CA ALA A 103 19.35 36.87 -10.83
C ALA A 103 20.64 37.66 -10.46
N THR A 104 20.85 38.95 -10.79
CA THR A 104 20.04 40.14 -10.47
C THR A 104 20.66 41.39 -11.14
N ASP A 105 19.79 42.35 -11.47
CA ASP A 105 19.89 43.83 -11.59
C ASP A 105 21.23 44.57 -11.27
N PHE A 106 21.60 45.48 -12.18
CA PHE A 106 22.09 46.86 -11.92
C PHE A 106 21.74 47.76 -13.12
#